data_AF-A0AAV6HZ86-F1
#
_entry.id   AF-A0AAV6HZ86-F1
#
_cell.length_a   1.000
_cell.length_b   1.000
_cell.length_c   1.000
_cell.angle_alpha   90.00
_cell.angle_beta   90.00
_cell.angle_gamma   90.00
#
_symmetry.space_group_name_H-M   'P 1'
#
loop_
_entity.id
_entity.type
_entity.pdbx_description
1 polymer ?
#
loop_
_entity_poly.entity_id
_entity_poly.type
_entity_poly.pdbx_seq_one_letter_code
_entity_poly.pdbx_strand_id
1 'polypeptide(L)'
;MIFRNGFRARPRKDNSYQSYYLLEEYVEYGGRPLVSMQRTPHVFISTIISKNWKLEPSPDNTMKSVYQYEVYATSDINVSMTIGRDHTVSAEQEDVAFGNGIATRYIQSAQEFRPSTIDERLGT
;
A
#
# COMPACT_ATOMS: atom_id res chain seq x y z
N MET A 1 -15.02 4.81 1.44
CA MET A 1 -15.39 5.05 2.86
C MET A 1 -14.66 4.01 3.73
N ILE A 2 -13.38 4.25 4.05
CA ILE A 2 -12.51 3.28 4.73
C ILE A 2 -12.89 3.12 6.20
N PHE A 3 -13.16 4.21 6.93
CA PHE A 3 -13.62 4.13 8.33
C PHE A 3 -14.95 3.40 8.55
N ARG A 4 -15.78 3.23 7.50
CA ARG A 4 -17.02 2.45 7.60
C ARG A 4 -16.83 0.97 7.27
N ASN A 5 -16.01 0.67 6.25
CA ASN A 5 -15.99 -0.66 5.63
C ASN A 5 -14.68 -1.42 5.84
N GLY A 6 -13.66 -0.74 6.37
CA GLY A 6 -12.29 -1.24 6.45
C GLY A 6 -11.58 -1.20 5.09
N PHE A 7 -10.37 -1.73 5.08
CA PHE A 7 -9.71 -2.12 3.84
C PHE A 7 -10.19 -3.51 3.45
N ARG A 8 -10.39 -3.71 2.14
CA ARG A 8 -10.75 -5.02 1.57
C ARG A 8 -9.83 -5.32 0.43
N ALA A 9 -9.35 -6.56 0.38
CA ALA A 9 -8.60 -7.06 -0.76
C ALA A 9 -9.40 -6.87 -2.05
N ARG A 10 -8.68 -6.69 -3.16
CA ARG A 10 -9.33 -6.59 -4.47
C ARG A 10 -9.95 -7.95 -4.81
N PRO A 11 -11.15 -8.00 -5.41
CA PRO A 11 -11.75 -9.26 -5.81
C PRO A 11 -10.82 -9.96 -6.81
N ARG A 12 -10.72 -11.29 -6.71
CA ARG A 12 -9.83 -12.13 -7.53
C ARG A 12 -9.98 -11.89 -9.04
N LYS A 13 -11.22 -11.69 -9.51
CA LYS A 13 -11.57 -11.62 -10.93
C LYS A 13 -10.96 -12.83 -11.67
N ASP A 14 -10.18 -12.58 -12.71
CA ASP A 14 -9.59 -13.60 -13.58
C ASP A 14 -8.23 -14.11 -13.07
N ASN A 15 -7.70 -13.58 -11.97
CA ASN A 15 -6.43 -14.07 -11.42
C ASN A 15 -6.59 -15.52 -10.94
N SER A 16 -5.64 -16.39 -11.24
CA SER A 16 -5.70 -17.80 -10.83
C SER A 16 -5.77 -17.91 -9.30
N TYR A 17 -6.33 -19.00 -8.77
CA TYR A 17 -6.34 -19.21 -7.32
C TYR A 17 -4.92 -19.26 -6.77
N GLN A 18 -4.00 -19.96 -7.44
CA GLN A 18 -2.62 -20.07 -7.01
C GLN A 18 -1.96 -18.69 -6.91
N SER A 19 -2.04 -17.91 -7.97
CA SER A 19 -1.52 -16.54 -8.05
C SER A 19 -2.15 -15.59 -7.04
N TYR A 20 -3.48 -15.63 -6.86
CA TYR A 20 -4.20 -14.71 -5.96
C TYR A 20 -3.78 -14.81 -4.49
N TYR A 21 -3.35 -15.99 -4.05
CA TYR A 21 -2.92 -16.28 -2.67
C TYR A 21 -1.40 -16.39 -2.52
N LEU A 22 -0.62 -16.31 -3.60
CA LEU A 22 0.84 -16.45 -3.55
C LEU A 22 1.50 -15.12 -3.16
N LEU A 23 2.19 -15.12 -2.02
CA LEU A 23 2.81 -13.91 -1.47
C LEU A 23 3.95 -13.36 -2.35
N GLU A 24 4.73 -14.24 -2.97
CA GLU A 24 5.82 -13.86 -3.88
C GLU A 24 5.28 -13.10 -5.10
N GLU A 25 4.24 -13.63 -5.75
CA GLU A 25 3.55 -12.94 -6.86
C GLU A 25 2.91 -11.62 -6.41
N TYR A 26 2.39 -11.54 -5.19
CA TYR A 26 1.86 -10.30 -4.66
C TYR A 26 2.95 -9.23 -4.52
N VAL A 27 4.11 -9.62 -4.02
CA VAL A 27 5.25 -8.71 -3.82
C VAL A 27 5.77 -8.19 -5.16
N GLU A 28 5.78 -9.03 -6.20
CA GLU A 28 6.24 -8.66 -7.53
C GLU A 28 5.19 -7.89 -8.36
N TYR A 29 3.93 -8.32 -8.33
CA TYR A 29 2.87 -7.88 -9.25
C TYR A 29 1.65 -7.23 -8.59
N GLY A 30 1.56 -7.27 -7.25
CA GLY A 30 0.44 -6.69 -6.49
C GLY A 30 0.35 -5.17 -6.62
N GLY A 31 1.46 -4.53 -6.97
CA GLY A 31 1.58 -3.09 -7.12
C GLY A 31 1.81 -2.39 -5.78
N ARG A 32 2.49 -1.25 -5.83
CA ARG A 32 2.83 -0.45 -4.65
C ARG A 32 1.87 0.73 -4.47
N PRO A 33 1.65 1.21 -3.24
CA PRO A 33 1.02 2.51 -3.02
C PRO A 33 1.71 3.57 -3.90
N LEU A 34 0.92 4.43 -4.54
CA LEU A 34 1.38 5.59 -5.35
C LEU A 34 2.17 5.29 -6.64
N VAL A 35 2.54 4.02 -6.89
CA VAL A 35 3.11 3.62 -8.19
C VAL A 35 1.99 3.22 -9.14
N SER A 36 1.98 3.85 -10.32
CA SER A 36 0.97 3.68 -11.38
C SER A 36 1.24 2.49 -12.30
N MET A 37 1.69 1.36 -11.77
CA MET A 37 1.87 0.13 -12.56
C MET A 37 0.62 -0.74 -12.55
N GLN A 38 0.45 -1.57 -13.58
CA GLN A 38 -0.60 -2.57 -13.67
C GLN A 38 -0.61 -3.42 -12.40
N ARG A 39 -1.72 -3.37 -11.67
CA ARG A 39 -1.83 -4.03 -10.37
C ARG A 39 -2.64 -5.31 -10.52
N THR A 40 -2.00 -6.47 -10.47
CA THR A 40 -2.71 -7.76 -10.44
C THR A 40 -3.46 -7.91 -9.10
N PRO A 41 -4.75 -8.30 -9.08
CA PRO A 41 -5.50 -8.49 -7.83
C PRO A 41 -4.90 -9.62 -6.99
N HIS A 42 -4.73 -9.38 -5.69
CA HIS A 42 -4.28 -10.38 -4.71
C HIS A 42 -5.11 -10.25 -3.44
N VAL A 43 -5.07 -11.28 -2.59
CA VAL A 43 -5.77 -11.31 -1.29
C VAL A 43 -5.15 -10.37 -0.25
N PHE A 44 -3.99 -9.79 -0.53
CA PHE A 44 -3.20 -9.04 0.44
C PHE A 44 -3.43 -7.51 0.37
N ILE A 45 -3.39 -6.88 1.53
CA ILE A 45 -3.28 -5.43 1.71
C ILE A 45 -1.90 -5.12 2.29
N SER A 46 -1.15 -4.23 1.64
CA SER A 46 0.17 -3.80 2.12
C SER A 46 0.03 -2.67 3.13
N THR A 47 0.88 -2.76 4.14
CA THR A 47 1.13 -1.73 5.15
C THR A 47 2.62 -1.69 5.43
N ILE A 48 3.09 -0.58 5.99
CA ILE A 48 4.51 -0.30 6.24
C ILE A 48 4.61 0.00 7.75
N ILE A 49 5.55 -0.63 8.47
CA ILE A 49 5.74 -0.39 9.92
C ILE A 49 6.42 0.98 10.21
N SER A 50 6.91 1.65 9.18
CA SER A 50 7.77 2.84 9.29
C SER A 50 7.12 4.09 9.90
N LYS A 51 7.88 4.73 10.81
CA LYS A 51 7.67 6.11 11.30
C LYS A 51 8.17 7.20 10.34
N ASN A 52 8.91 6.81 9.29
CA ASN A 52 9.64 7.71 8.41
C ASN A 52 9.15 7.63 6.95
N TRP A 53 8.00 7.01 6.69
CA TRP A 53 7.43 6.98 5.35
C TRP A 53 7.21 8.41 4.86
N LYS A 54 7.74 8.72 3.68
CA LYS A 54 7.58 10.01 3.01
C LYS A 54 6.75 9.81 1.76
N LEU A 55 5.82 10.74 1.54
CA LEU A 55 5.09 10.83 0.30
C LEU A 55 6.07 11.21 -0.82
N GLU A 56 6.37 10.28 -1.71
CA GLU A 56 7.08 10.61 -2.95
C GLU A 56 6.10 11.23 -3.96
N PRO A 57 6.47 12.34 -4.61
CA PRO A 57 5.64 12.92 -5.66
C PRO A 57 5.47 11.92 -6.80
N SER A 58 4.22 11.75 -7.26
CA SER A 58 3.93 10.88 -8.40
C SER A 58 4.64 11.43 -9.65
N PRO A 59 5.29 10.58 -10.46
CA PRO A 59 6.00 11.01 -11.68
C PRO A 59 5.14 11.85 -12.62
N ASP A 60 3.83 11.60 -12.63
CA ASP A 60 2.91 12.21 -13.59
C ASP A 60 2.21 13.47 -13.02
N ASN A 61 2.47 13.85 -11.76
CA ASN A 61 1.81 14.96 -11.06
C ASN A 61 0.27 14.94 -11.12
N THR A 62 -0.33 13.77 -11.39
CA THR A 62 -1.77 13.57 -11.60
C THR A 62 -2.52 13.22 -10.31
N MET A 63 -1.83 13.00 -9.20
CA MET A 63 -2.49 12.63 -7.94
C MET A 63 -3.28 13.79 -7.37
N LYS A 64 -4.60 13.65 -7.23
CA LYS A 64 -5.45 14.71 -6.66
C LYS A 64 -5.35 14.80 -5.13
N SER A 65 -5.28 13.67 -4.44
CA SER A 65 -5.09 13.58 -2.98
C SER A 65 -4.64 12.17 -2.58
N VAL A 66 -3.83 12.06 -1.54
CA VAL A 66 -3.40 10.79 -0.93
C VAL A 66 -3.84 10.75 0.52
N TYR A 67 -4.29 9.60 0.99
CA TYR A 67 -4.62 9.39 2.39
C TYR A 67 -3.65 8.39 3.00
N GLN A 68 -2.94 8.80 4.04
CA GLN A 68 -2.16 7.92 4.91
C GLN A 68 -3.05 7.49 6.06
N TYR A 69 -3.25 6.19 6.24
CA TYR A 69 -4.07 5.64 7.33
C TYR A 69 -3.18 5.05 8.40
N GLU A 70 -3.48 5.37 9.65
CA GLU A 70 -2.83 4.79 10.82
C GLU A 70 -3.58 3.54 11.25
N VAL A 71 -2.88 2.40 11.30
CA VAL A 71 -3.48 1.09 11.57
C VAL A 71 -2.77 0.44 12.77
N TYR A 72 -3.56 0.07 13.79
CA TYR A 72 -3.13 -0.72 14.94
C TYR A 72 -3.81 -2.08 14.90
N ALA A 73 -3.17 -3.05 14.27
CA ALA A 73 -3.68 -4.42 14.14
C ALA A 73 -2.61 -5.43 14.58
N THR A 74 -3.05 -6.58 15.09
CA THR A 74 -2.20 -7.77 15.14
C THR A 74 -1.92 -8.20 13.70
N SER A 75 -0.68 -8.05 13.25
CA SER A 75 -0.28 -8.36 11.87
C SER A 75 -0.33 -9.86 11.59
N ASP A 76 -0.54 -10.19 10.31
CA ASP A 76 -0.60 -11.58 9.83
C ASP A 76 0.78 -12.03 9.31
N ILE A 77 1.41 -11.24 8.43
CA ILE A 77 2.63 -11.66 7.72
C ILE A 77 3.65 -10.51 7.68
N ASN A 78 4.83 -10.72 8.25
CA ASN A 78 6.01 -9.91 7.94
C ASN A 78 6.63 -10.41 6.63
N VAL A 79 6.53 -9.61 5.58
CA VAL A 79 6.90 -10.03 4.22
C VAL A 79 8.38 -10.40 4.16
N SER A 80 9.26 -9.51 4.65
CA SER A 80 10.72 -9.71 4.58
C SER A 80 11.20 -10.95 5.34
N MET A 81 10.52 -11.30 6.43
CA MET A 81 10.80 -12.53 7.19
C MET A 81 10.29 -13.79 6.49
N THR A 82 9.26 -13.68 5.66
CA THR A 82 8.57 -14.83 5.05
C THR A 82 9.22 -15.25 3.73
N ILE A 83 9.58 -14.30 2.87
CA ILE A 83 10.12 -14.60 1.53
C ILE A 83 11.64 -14.41 1.42
N GLY A 84 12.30 -13.98 2.50
CA GLY A 84 13.74 -13.74 2.53
C GLY A 84 14.17 -12.38 1.95
N ARG A 85 15.38 -11.94 2.32
CA ARG A 85 15.93 -10.61 1.98
C ARG A 85 16.38 -10.46 0.53
N ASP A 86 16.44 -11.56 -0.23
CA ASP A 86 16.97 -11.57 -1.59
C ASP A 86 15.95 -11.08 -2.63
N HIS A 87 14.69 -10.89 -2.23
CA HIS A 87 13.72 -10.21 -3.06
C HIS A 87 13.96 -8.69 -3.06
N THR A 88 14.17 -8.14 -4.25
CA THR A 88 14.41 -6.73 -4.59
C THR A 88 13.28 -5.76 -4.20
N VAL A 89 12.24 -6.26 -3.54
CA VAL A 89 11.16 -5.43 -3.00
C VAL A 89 11.57 -4.94 -1.62
N SER A 90 12.41 -3.89 -1.66
CA SER A 90 12.77 -2.98 -0.58
C SER A 90 12.54 -3.54 0.83
N ALA A 91 13.54 -4.29 1.31
CA ALA A 91 13.72 -4.63 2.71
C ALA A 91 13.73 -3.40 3.64
N GLU A 92 13.68 -2.18 3.11
CA GLU A 92 13.75 -0.90 3.82
C GLU A 92 12.39 -0.41 4.36
N GLN A 93 11.27 -0.98 3.90
CA GLN A 93 9.92 -0.48 4.28
C GLN A 93 9.26 -1.27 5.42
N GLU A 94 9.86 -2.37 5.88
CA GLU A 94 9.26 -3.23 6.93
C GLU A 94 7.79 -3.59 6.58
N ASP A 95 7.59 -4.07 5.34
CA ASP A 95 6.26 -4.35 4.79
C ASP A 95 5.56 -5.47 5.56
N VAL A 96 4.32 -5.17 5.95
CA VAL A 96 3.38 -6.11 6.54
C VAL A 96 2.19 -6.29 5.60
N ALA A 97 1.87 -7.55 5.33
CA ALA A 97 0.71 -7.93 4.54
C ALA A 97 -0.42 -8.46 5.42
N PHE A 98 -1.64 -7.99 5.15
CA PHE A 98 -2.88 -8.50 5.75
C PHE A 98 -3.68 -9.29 4.73
N GLY A 99 -4.02 -10.53 5.06
CA GLY A 99 -4.93 -11.34 4.24
C GLY A 99 -6.37 -10.84 4.34
N ASN A 100 -7.08 -10.79 3.20
CA ASN A 100 -8.49 -10.44 3.05
C ASN A 100 -8.90 -8.99 3.39
N GLY A 101 -8.10 -8.26 4.16
CA GLY A 101 -8.37 -6.86 4.48
C GLY A 101 -8.01 -6.47 5.91
N ILE A 102 -8.43 -5.27 6.30
CA ILE A 102 -8.20 -4.69 7.63
C ILE A 102 -9.53 -4.14 8.13
N ALA A 103 -10.01 -4.67 9.27
CA ALA A 103 -11.28 -4.24 9.87
C ALA A 103 -11.20 -2.80 10.39
N THR A 104 -12.33 -2.08 10.38
CA THR A 104 -12.42 -0.68 10.80
C THR A 104 -11.92 -0.40 12.20
N ARG A 105 -12.13 -1.32 13.14
CA ARG A 105 -11.67 -1.21 14.54
C ARG A 105 -10.15 -1.05 14.70
N TYR A 106 -9.39 -1.41 13.66
CA TYR A 106 -7.93 -1.28 13.66
C TYR A 106 -7.45 0.00 12.98
N ILE A 107 -8.34 0.82 12.41
CA ILE A 107 -8.00 2.05 11.69
C ILE A 107 -8.26 3.23 12.62
N GLN A 108 -7.17 3.84 13.11
CA GLN A 108 -7.24 4.88 14.14
C GLN A 108 -7.46 6.27 13.55
N SER A 109 -6.71 6.61 12.51
CA SER A 109 -6.69 7.95 11.94
C SER A 109 -6.38 7.94 10.45
N ALA A 110 -6.60 9.08 9.79
CA ALA A 110 -6.24 9.29 8.40
C ALA A 110 -5.75 10.72 8.21
N GLN A 111 -4.61 10.88 7.55
CA GLN A 111 -4.06 12.17 7.14
C GLN A 111 -4.18 12.33 5.62
N GLU A 112 -4.80 13.43 5.19
CA GLU A 112 -4.92 13.78 3.77
C GLU A 112 -3.73 14.65 3.35
N PHE A 113 -3.08 14.24 2.26
CA PHE A 113 -2.04 14.99 1.57
C PHE A 113 -2.58 15.44 0.22
N ARG A 114 -2.51 16.76 -0.02
CA ARG A 114 -2.84 17.36 -1.31
C ARG A 114 -1.55 17.86 -1.94
N PRO A 115 -1.34 17.63 -3.24
CA PRO A 115 -0.24 18.29 -3.93
C PRO A 115 -0.47 19.80 -3.86
N SER A 116 0.54 20.54 -3.42
CA SER A 116 0.58 21.98 -3.62
C SER A 116 0.86 22.24 -5.09
N THR A 117 0.01 23.01 -5.77
CA THR A 117 0.40 23.64 -7.04
C THR A 117 1.65 24.49 -6.72
N ILE A 118 2.77 24.23 -7.40
CA ILE A 118 3.91 25.14 -7.33
C ILE A 118 3.40 26.47 -7.92
N ASP A 119 3.32 27.50 -7.09
CA ASP A 119 2.96 28.84 -7.54
C ASP A 119 4.19 29.39 -8.29
N GLU A 120 4.11 29.54 -9.61
CA GLU A 120 5.17 30.07 -10.49
C GLU A 120 5.48 31.57 -10.22
N ARG A 121 5.08 32.12 -9.07
CA ARG A 121 5.21 33.54 -8.73
C ARG A 121 6.44 33.92 -7.91
N LEU A 122 7.36 32.99 -7.66
CA LEU A 122 8.64 33.30 -7.01
C LEU A 122 9.82 33.06 -7.96
N GLY A 123 9.80 33.76 -9.09
CA GLY A 123 10.98 34.10 -9.85
C GLY A 123 11.21 35.61 -9.72
N THR A 124 11.99 36.02 -8.72
CA THR A 124 12.65 37.33 -8.67
C THR A 124 14.11 37.16 -9.01
#